data_AF-A0A2M7PND9-F1
#
_entry.id   AF-A0A2M7PND9-F1
#
_cell.length_a   1.000
_cell.length_b   1.000
_cell.length_c   1.000
_cell.angle_alpha   90.00
_cell.angle_beta   90.00
_cell.angle_gamma   90.00
#
_symmetry.space_group_name_H-M   'P 1'
#
loop_
_entity.id
_entity.type
_entity.pdbx_description
1 polymer ?
#
loop_
_entity_poly.entity_id
_entity_poly.type
_entity_poly.pdbx_seq_one_letter_code
_entity_poly.pdbx_strand_id
1 'polypeptide(L)'
;LIWHGQNIDFSTFIEKFWSTKMNDNHIEVGNFTQFWNQTKHDGVYQYLVENGTQPTFVHQKLISASNKKGDGLELVLYEKMSIGSGKYTNNPWLLEMPDPITTSTWDNYLCISPNFAKENNLKLEDVVSINGFFEIPVLVQPGQPDGTAALAVGFGRTSAGKAGTNVGQNAYPLMNFRDNLAGMAGTVIQIEKISGKTYPLALTQTHHDMEGRPIARETTLPEYLKNPFAGNEQHVFDEEHNVSLYSKIQYDGLHWGMSIDLNSCTGCANCVIACQSENNVPVIGKEQVKNRRIMHWMRIDRYYARSEENPEVYHIPVMCQHCDNAPCENVCPVAATNHSTEGLNQMA
;
A
#
# COMPACT_ATOMS: atom_id res chain seq x y z
N LEU A 1 -33.23 5.31 18.08
CA LEU A 1 -32.25 6.04 18.91
C LEU A 1 -32.57 5.90 20.41
N ILE A 2 -32.87 4.66 20.82
CA ILE A 2 -33.45 4.34 22.13
C ILE A 2 -32.46 4.68 23.27
N TRP A 3 -31.16 4.51 23.03
CA TRP A 3 -30.09 4.85 23.98
C TRP A 3 -30.01 6.35 24.32
N HIS A 4 -30.57 7.23 23.48
CA HIS A 4 -30.66 8.68 23.70
C HIS A 4 -32.10 9.11 24.06
N GLY A 5 -32.96 8.17 24.48
CA GLY A 5 -34.34 8.46 24.88
C GLY A 5 -35.28 8.87 23.74
N GLN A 6 -34.84 8.76 22.47
CA GLN A 6 -35.69 9.05 21.31
C GLN A 6 -36.22 7.76 20.67
N ASN A 7 -37.56 7.66 20.59
CA ASN A 7 -38.25 6.53 19.98
C ASN A 7 -38.50 6.75 18.47
N ILE A 8 -37.44 7.11 17.74
CA ILE A 8 -37.45 7.19 16.27
C ILE A 8 -36.33 6.31 15.71
N ASP A 9 -36.54 5.77 14.51
CA ASP A 9 -35.51 5.07 13.76
C ASP A 9 -34.46 6.06 13.23
N PHE A 10 -33.28 5.53 12.87
CA PHE A 10 -32.16 6.36 12.45
C PHE A 10 -32.39 7.04 11.09
N SER A 11 -33.11 6.39 10.17
CA SER A 11 -33.41 6.97 8.86
C SER A 11 -34.29 8.21 9.02
N THR A 12 -35.36 8.11 9.80
CA THR A 12 -36.25 9.23 10.12
C THR A 12 -35.51 10.37 10.83
N PHE A 13 -34.56 10.05 11.73
CA PHE A 13 -33.75 11.07 12.39
C PHE A 13 -32.87 11.84 11.41
N ILE A 14 -32.16 11.15 10.52
CA ILE A 14 -31.29 11.77 9.51
C ILE A 14 -32.11 12.62 8.53
N GLU A 15 -33.25 12.11 8.08
CA GLU A 15 -34.14 12.85 7.18
C GLU A 15 -34.65 14.14 7.85
N LYS A 16 -35.06 14.07 9.13
CA LYS A 16 -35.44 15.26 9.91
C LYS A 16 -34.28 16.22 10.08
N PHE A 17 -33.08 15.74 10.40
CA PHE A 17 -31.89 16.57 10.55
C PHE A 17 -31.60 17.36 9.26
N TRP A 18 -31.61 16.69 8.11
CA TRP A 18 -31.39 17.34 6.81
C TRP A 18 -32.52 18.30 6.45
N SER A 19 -33.78 17.95 6.74
CA SER A 19 -34.91 18.86 6.55
C SER A 19 -34.75 20.15 7.35
N THR A 20 -34.34 20.05 8.62
CA THR A 20 -34.04 21.23 9.45
C THR A 20 -32.87 22.03 8.91
N LYS A 21 -31.74 21.38 8.60
CA LYS A 21 -30.54 22.07 8.10
C LYS A 21 -30.73 22.76 6.76
N MET A 22 -31.58 22.23 5.89
CA MET A 22 -31.93 22.86 4.62
C MET A 22 -32.75 24.14 4.82
N ASN A 23 -33.68 24.13 5.77
CA ASN A 23 -34.47 25.31 6.13
C ASN A 23 -33.62 26.43 6.75
N ASP A 24 -32.63 26.07 7.59
CA ASP A 24 -31.75 27.03 8.27
C ASP A 24 -30.79 27.77 7.30
N ASN A 25 -30.43 27.15 6.17
CA ASN A 25 -29.41 27.65 5.25
C ASN A 25 -29.97 28.39 4.02
N HIS A 26 -31.28 28.72 4.00
CA HIS A 26 -31.96 29.36 2.86
C HIS A 26 -31.73 28.65 1.52
N ILE A 27 -31.57 27.33 1.54
CA ILE A 27 -31.36 26.54 0.34
C ILE A 27 -32.74 26.44 -0.33
N GLU A 28 -32.97 27.21 -1.39
CA GLU A 28 -34.20 27.17 -2.19
C GLU A 28 -34.31 25.81 -2.90
N VAL A 29 -34.76 24.79 -2.19
CA VAL A 29 -35.29 23.58 -2.81
C VAL A 29 -36.78 23.59 -2.57
N GLY A 30 -37.54 23.94 -3.61
CA GLY A 30 -39.00 24.00 -3.55
C GLY A 30 -39.66 22.69 -3.09
N ASN A 31 -38.92 21.56 -3.10
CA ASN A 31 -39.37 20.26 -2.61
C ASN A 31 -38.24 19.46 -1.92
N PHE A 32 -38.31 19.30 -0.60
CA PHE A 32 -37.36 18.50 0.19
C PHE A 32 -37.27 17.04 -0.27
N THR A 33 -38.38 16.44 -0.70
CA THR A 33 -38.40 15.05 -1.17
C THR A 33 -37.55 14.89 -2.44
N GLN A 34 -37.64 15.86 -3.36
CA GLN A 34 -36.83 15.86 -4.57
C GLN A 34 -35.35 16.03 -4.23
N PHE A 35 -35.03 16.99 -3.37
CA PHE A 35 -33.67 17.19 -2.84
C PHE A 35 -33.07 15.91 -2.25
N TRP A 36 -33.82 15.28 -1.33
CA TRP A 36 -33.38 14.11 -0.58
C TRP A 36 -33.14 12.92 -1.51
N ASN A 37 -34.03 12.70 -2.46
CA ASN A 37 -33.88 11.63 -3.44
C ASN A 37 -32.71 11.88 -4.40
N GLN A 38 -32.53 13.11 -4.88
CA GLN A 38 -31.41 13.46 -5.74
C GLN A 38 -30.08 13.30 -5.02
N THR A 39 -29.99 13.77 -3.76
CA THR A 39 -28.76 13.63 -2.96
C THR A 39 -28.41 12.17 -2.68
N LYS A 40 -29.42 11.33 -2.39
CA LYS A 40 -29.19 9.88 -2.24
C LYS A 40 -28.79 9.22 -3.56
N HIS A 41 -29.36 9.66 -4.68
CA HIS A 41 -29.03 9.17 -6.01
C HIS A 41 -27.59 9.53 -6.39
N ASP A 42 -27.20 10.78 -6.21
CA ASP A 42 -25.87 11.30 -6.56
C ASP A 42 -24.80 10.89 -5.53
N GLY A 43 -25.22 10.55 -4.32
CA GLY A 43 -24.34 10.16 -3.20
C GLY A 43 -23.62 11.34 -2.53
N VAL A 44 -23.72 12.54 -3.08
CA VAL A 44 -23.07 13.76 -2.60
C VAL A 44 -24.01 14.97 -2.69
N TYR A 45 -23.82 15.94 -1.80
CA TYR A 45 -24.48 17.24 -1.87
C TYR A 45 -23.43 18.34 -1.86
N GLN A 46 -23.48 19.23 -2.85
CA GLN A 46 -22.59 20.39 -2.95
C GLN A 46 -23.31 21.63 -2.43
N TYR A 47 -22.67 22.33 -1.51
CA TYR A 47 -23.14 23.63 -1.01
C TYR A 47 -22.01 24.65 -1.13
N LEU A 48 -22.39 25.90 -1.38
CA LEU A 48 -21.44 27.01 -1.39
C LEU A 48 -21.05 27.31 0.05
N VAL A 49 -19.75 27.30 0.32
CA VAL A 49 -19.20 27.73 1.61
C VAL A 49 -18.76 29.18 1.43
N GLU A 50 -19.21 30.09 2.30
CA GLU A 50 -18.68 31.44 2.33
C GLU A 50 -17.18 31.42 2.61
N ASN A 51 -16.43 32.35 2.01
CA ASN A 51 -14.98 32.45 2.20
C ASN A 51 -14.64 32.57 3.69
N GLY A 52 -13.97 31.55 4.24
CA GLY A 52 -13.51 31.56 5.62
C GLY A 52 -12.56 32.72 5.91
N THR A 53 -12.49 33.14 7.17
CA THR A 53 -11.51 34.11 7.64
C THR A 53 -10.10 33.58 7.40
N GLN A 54 -9.25 34.41 6.76
CA GLN A 54 -7.84 34.08 6.56
C GLN A 54 -7.17 33.96 7.94
N PRO A 55 -6.50 32.82 8.25
CA PRO A 55 -5.83 32.66 9.52
C PRO A 55 -4.65 33.63 9.62
N THR A 56 -4.50 34.28 10.77
CA THR A 56 -3.35 35.15 11.03
C THR A 56 -2.16 34.33 11.50
N PHE A 57 -1.00 34.49 10.86
CA PHE A 57 0.24 33.84 11.27
C PHE A 57 0.72 34.38 12.62
N VAL A 58 1.00 33.49 13.59
CA VAL A 58 1.50 33.83 14.93
C VAL A 58 2.92 33.29 15.12
N HIS A 59 3.91 34.12 14.79
CA HIS A 59 5.34 33.77 14.83
C HIS A 59 5.84 33.29 16.21
N GLN A 60 5.22 33.73 17.31
CA GLN A 60 5.61 33.37 18.68
C GLN A 60 5.51 31.85 18.96
N LYS A 61 4.67 31.12 18.23
CA LYS A 61 4.55 29.66 18.36
C LYS A 61 5.71 28.87 17.73
N LEU A 62 6.59 29.52 16.96
CA LEU A 62 7.79 28.88 16.39
C LEU A 62 8.85 28.57 17.45
N ILE A 63 8.94 29.40 18.50
CA ILE A 63 10.00 29.30 19.51
C ILE A 63 9.82 28.03 20.38
N SER A 64 8.56 27.64 20.62
CA SER A 64 8.20 26.39 21.30
C SER A 64 8.41 25.12 20.47
N ALA A 65 8.69 25.22 19.17
CA ALA A 65 8.80 24.07 18.26
C ALA A 65 10.23 23.54 18.09
N SER A 66 11.24 24.18 18.70
CA SER A 66 12.62 23.69 18.66
C SER A 66 12.80 22.48 19.59
N ASN A 67 12.47 21.30 19.09
CA ASN A 67 12.82 20.06 19.79
C ASN A 67 14.34 19.87 19.74
N LYS A 68 14.95 19.60 20.89
CA LYS A 68 16.35 19.18 20.97
C LYS A 68 16.51 17.81 20.31
N LYS A 69 17.57 17.65 19.52
CA LYS A 69 18.00 16.34 19.02
C LYS A 69 18.24 15.41 20.21
N GLY A 70 17.56 14.28 20.25
CA GLY A 70 17.83 13.21 21.21
C GLY A 70 19.07 12.42 20.79
N ASP A 71 19.86 11.96 21.77
CA ASP A 71 20.93 11.00 21.52
C ASP A 71 20.34 9.58 21.58
N GLY A 72 20.49 8.80 20.50
CA GLY A 72 20.03 7.42 20.41
C GLY A 72 19.23 7.11 19.14
N LEU A 73 18.63 5.91 19.11
CA LEU A 73 17.79 5.46 18.00
C LEU A 73 16.38 6.04 18.14
N GLU A 74 15.96 6.87 17.19
CA GLU A 74 14.62 7.46 17.17
C GLU A 74 13.60 6.48 16.58
N LEU A 75 12.57 6.14 17.35
CA LEU A 75 11.42 5.37 16.89
C LEU A 75 10.37 6.29 16.26
N VAL A 76 9.98 5.93 15.05
CA VAL A 76 8.84 6.51 14.32
C VAL A 76 7.77 5.43 14.16
N LEU A 77 6.67 5.62 14.86
CA LEU A 77 5.45 4.86 14.66
C LEU A 77 4.73 5.37 13.41
N TYR A 78 4.16 4.47 12.63
CA TYR A 78 3.43 4.84 11.42
C TYR A 78 2.23 3.93 11.19
N GLU A 79 1.30 4.39 10.37
CA GLU A 79 0.18 3.59 9.90
C GLU A 79 0.54 2.97 8.55
N LYS A 80 0.39 1.65 8.43
CA LYS A 80 0.48 0.98 7.12
C LYS A 80 -0.73 1.31 6.28
N MET A 81 -0.52 1.41 4.97
CA MET A 81 -1.60 1.62 3.99
C MET A 81 -2.72 0.59 4.11
N SER A 82 -2.39 -0.66 4.43
CA SER A 82 -3.36 -1.75 4.49
C SER A 82 -4.21 -1.75 5.76
N ILE A 83 -3.62 -1.51 6.93
CA ILE A 83 -4.29 -1.73 8.24
C ILE A 83 -4.63 -0.42 8.96
N GLY A 84 -3.96 0.69 8.64
CA GLY A 84 -4.18 1.99 9.27
C GLY A 84 -3.98 1.91 10.79
N SER A 85 -4.94 2.45 11.52
CA SER A 85 -5.04 2.35 12.99
C SER A 85 -5.42 0.97 13.54
N GLY A 86 -5.58 -0.04 12.70
CA GLY A 86 -6.03 -1.38 13.13
C GLY A 86 -7.54 -1.51 13.32
N LYS A 87 -8.33 -0.57 12.80
CA LYS A 87 -9.79 -0.70 12.75
C LYS A 87 -10.23 -1.89 11.88
N TYR A 88 -9.48 -2.18 10.82
CA TYR A 88 -9.81 -3.19 9.82
C TYR A 88 -8.96 -4.46 9.92
N THR A 89 -8.30 -4.72 11.05
CA THR A 89 -7.39 -5.87 11.21
C THR A 89 -8.05 -7.23 11.00
N ASN A 90 -9.38 -7.34 11.07
CA ASN A 90 -10.09 -8.58 10.75
C ASN A 90 -10.45 -8.73 9.26
N ASN A 91 -10.04 -7.79 8.41
CA ASN A 91 -10.18 -7.91 6.96
C ASN A 91 -8.99 -8.69 6.39
N PRO A 92 -9.18 -9.94 5.95
CA PRO A 92 -8.09 -10.78 5.48
C PRO A 92 -7.48 -10.28 4.16
N TRP A 93 -8.22 -9.56 3.31
CA TRP A 93 -7.67 -8.93 2.10
C TRP A 93 -6.59 -7.90 2.46
N LEU A 94 -6.84 -7.09 3.49
CA LEU A 94 -5.88 -6.07 3.93
C LEU A 94 -4.68 -6.67 4.68
N LEU A 95 -4.85 -7.83 5.34
CA LEU A 95 -3.73 -8.53 5.94
C LEU A 95 -2.83 -9.19 4.89
N GLU A 96 -3.40 -9.72 3.82
CA GLU A 96 -2.64 -10.28 2.70
C GLU A 96 -2.06 -9.22 1.76
N MET A 97 -2.61 -8.01 1.76
CA MET A 97 -2.13 -6.89 0.95
C MET A 97 -0.63 -6.63 1.19
N PRO A 98 0.23 -6.71 0.15
CA PRO A 98 1.64 -6.41 0.28
C PRO A 98 1.86 -4.93 0.58
N ASP A 99 2.68 -4.66 1.59
CA ASP A 99 3.12 -3.30 1.90
C ASP A 99 3.92 -2.71 0.70
N PRO A 100 3.64 -1.46 0.28
CA PRO A 100 4.21 -0.89 -0.95
C PRO A 100 5.72 -0.71 -0.93
N ILE A 101 6.33 -0.74 0.26
CA ILE A 101 7.77 -0.55 0.45
C ILE A 101 8.41 -1.91 0.75
N THR A 102 7.96 -2.60 1.78
CA THR A 102 8.63 -3.82 2.25
C THR A 102 8.13 -5.09 1.58
N THR A 103 6.97 -5.04 0.92
CA THR A 103 6.23 -6.19 0.37
C THR A 103 5.80 -7.23 1.43
N SER A 104 5.93 -6.89 2.71
CA SER A 104 5.51 -7.76 3.81
C SER A 104 3.99 -7.75 3.95
N THR A 105 3.48 -8.92 4.28
CA THR A 105 2.06 -9.19 4.55
C THR A 105 1.92 -9.74 5.97
N TRP A 106 0.69 -9.76 6.47
CA TRP A 106 0.24 -10.28 7.76
C TRP A 106 0.84 -9.62 9.01
N ASP A 107 2.13 -9.31 9.09
CA ASP A 107 2.77 -8.80 10.30
C ASP A 107 3.22 -7.34 10.22
N ASN A 108 3.50 -6.77 11.40
CA ASN A 108 4.41 -5.64 11.55
C ASN A 108 5.81 -6.10 11.98
N TYR A 109 6.77 -5.21 11.79
CA TYR A 109 8.21 -5.42 11.98
C TYR A 109 8.85 -4.07 12.29
N LEU A 110 10.04 -4.11 12.86
CA LEU A 110 10.89 -2.95 13.05
C LEU A 110 11.77 -2.75 11.81
N CYS A 111 11.51 -1.69 11.06
CA CYS A 111 12.37 -1.25 9.97
C CYS A 111 13.61 -0.56 10.54
N ILE A 112 14.79 -0.99 10.10
CA ILE A 112 16.07 -0.36 10.41
C ILE A 112 16.89 -0.16 9.15
N SER A 113 17.85 0.78 9.18
CA SER A 113 18.73 1.02 8.05
C SER A 113 19.74 -0.12 7.83
N PRO A 114 20.23 -0.31 6.59
CA PRO A 114 21.29 -1.28 6.30
C PRO A 114 22.57 -1.04 7.10
N ASN A 115 22.96 0.23 7.31
CA ASN A 115 24.15 0.57 8.08
C ASN A 115 23.99 0.20 9.56
N PHE A 116 22.87 0.59 10.18
CA PHE A 116 22.58 0.24 11.56
C PHE A 116 22.53 -1.29 11.74
N ALA A 117 21.95 -2.01 10.78
CA ALA A 117 21.91 -3.47 10.80
C ALA A 117 23.31 -4.10 10.75
N LYS A 118 24.21 -3.58 9.89
CA LYS A 118 25.61 -4.03 9.77
C LYS A 118 26.38 -3.79 11.08
N GLU A 119 26.25 -2.60 11.67
CA GLU A 119 26.92 -2.23 12.93
C GLU A 119 26.48 -3.08 14.12
N ASN A 120 25.20 -3.46 14.17
CA ASN A 120 24.61 -4.21 15.27
C ASN A 120 24.47 -5.72 15.00
N ASN A 121 25.02 -6.22 13.88
CA ASN A 121 24.94 -7.62 13.45
C ASN A 121 23.48 -8.16 13.44
N LEU A 122 22.56 -7.33 12.94
CA LEU A 122 21.15 -7.65 12.74
C LEU A 122 20.91 -8.07 11.28
N LYS A 123 20.05 -9.05 11.10
CA LYS A 123 19.62 -9.57 9.80
C LYS A 123 18.09 -9.53 9.72
N LEU A 124 17.59 -9.65 8.49
CA LEU A 124 16.17 -9.88 8.23
C LEU A 124 15.68 -11.07 9.08
N GLU A 125 14.51 -10.91 9.71
CA GLU A 125 13.85 -11.91 10.58
C GLU A 125 14.51 -12.17 11.94
N ASP A 126 15.62 -11.52 12.29
CA ASP A 126 16.11 -11.51 13.68
C ASP A 126 15.06 -10.85 14.58
N VAL A 127 14.90 -11.35 15.81
CA VAL A 127 14.01 -10.73 16.80
C VAL A 127 14.81 -9.85 17.76
N VAL A 128 14.34 -8.62 17.94
CA VAL A 128 14.90 -7.67 18.91
C VAL A 128 13.90 -7.38 20.03
N SER A 129 14.42 -7.06 21.21
CA SER A 129 13.65 -6.50 22.33
C SER A 129 13.84 -4.99 22.36
N ILE A 130 12.74 -4.24 22.24
CA ILE A 130 12.71 -2.79 22.42
C ILE A 130 12.49 -2.51 23.92
N ASN A 131 13.41 -1.75 24.52
CA ASN A 131 13.39 -1.35 25.94
C ASN A 131 13.23 -2.52 26.93
N GLY A 132 13.60 -3.73 26.52
CA GLY A 132 13.53 -4.95 27.35
C GLY A 132 12.16 -5.61 27.47
N PHE A 133 11.08 -5.03 26.92
CA PHE A 133 9.72 -5.56 27.12
C PHE A 133 8.93 -5.82 25.83
N PHE A 134 9.37 -5.31 24.68
CA PHE A 134 8.61 -5.41 23.43
C PHE A 134 9.43 -6.14 22.36
N GLU A 135 9.04 -7.38 22.05
CA GLU A 135 9.74 -8.20 21.06
C GLU A 135 9.13 -8.04 19.66
N ILE A 136 9.97 -7.85 18.65
CA ILE A 136 9.52 -7.65 17.27
C ILE A 136 10.56 -8.16 16.27
N PRO A 137 10.15 -8.78 15.13
CA PRO A 137 11.07 -9.05 14.03
C PRO A 137 11.64 -7.78 13.42
N VAL A 138 12.87 -7.88 12.94
CA VAL A 138 13.58 -6.85 12.19
C VAL A 138 13.39 -7.05 10.70
N LEU A 139 13.17 -5.95 9.97
CA LEU A 139 13.24 -5.88 8.52
C LEU A 139 14.27 -4.80 8.15
N VAL A 140 15.33 -5.20 7.45
CA VAL A 140 16.37 -4.26 6.99
C VAL A 140 15.87 -3.57 5.73
N GLN A 141 15.70 -2.25 5.80
CA GLN A 141 14.98 -1.48 4.79
C GLN A 141 15.92 -0.44 4.13
N PRO A 142 16.31 -0.63 2.85
CA PRO A 142 17.02 0.40 2.09
C PRO A 142 16.25 1.73 2.06
N GLY A 143 16.97 2.84 2.21
CA GLY A 143 16.36 4.17 2.31
C GLY A 143 15.80 4.55 3.67
N GLN A 144 15.84 3.66 4.67
CA GLN A 144 15.58 4.04 6.06
C GLN A 144 16.75 4.91 6.57
N PRO A 145 16.50 6.13 7.09
CA PRO A 145 17.57 6.99 7.60
C PRO A 145 18.31 6.39 8.80
N ASP A 146 19.63 6.55 8.84
CA ASP A 146 20.47 6.15 9.96
C ASP A 146 20.06 6.88 11.26
N GLY A 147 20.12 6.17 12.37
CA GLY A 147 19.66 6.68 13.67
C GLY A 147 18.14 6.71 13.85
N THR A 148 17.37 6.16 12.89
CA THR A 148 15.92 6.00 13.00
C THR A 148 15.49 4.54 12.86
N ALA A 149 14.38 4.18 13.49
CA ALA A 149 13.69 2.91 13.31
C ALA A 149 12.20 3.17 13.11
N ALA A 150 11.55 2.45 12.20
CA ALA A 150 10.14 2.62 11.93
C ALA A 150 9.33 1.37 12.31
N LEU A 151 8.19 1.54 12.97
CA LEU A 151 7.33 0.42 13.39
C LEU A 151 5.86 0.73 13.15
N ALA A 152 5.17 -0.19 12.47
CA ALA A 152 3.76 -0.02 12.18
C ALA A 152 2.86 -0.26 13.41
N VAL A 153 1.87 0.62 13.60
CA VAL A 153 0.75 0.40 14.55
C VAL A 153 -0.42 -0.33 13.88
N GLY A 154 -1.46 -0.67 14.65
CA GLY A 154 -2.68 -1.31 14.15
C GLY A 154 -2.70 -2.86 14.19
N PHE A 155 -1.65 -3.48 14.73
CA PHE A 155 -1.50 -4.93 14.89
C PHE A 155 -1.61 -5.36 16.37
N GLY A 156 -1.52 -6.66 16.64
CA GLY A 156 -1.50 -7.22 18.00
C GLY A 156 -2.84 -7.16 18.75
N ARG A 157 -3.97 -7.19 18.03
CA ARG A 157 -5.31 -7.19 18.63
C ARG A 157 -5.62 -8.57 19.23
N THR A 158 -6.14 -8.60 20.45
CA THR A 158 -6.52 -9.84 21.16
C THR A 158 -7.95 -10.31 20.84
N SER A 159 -8.78 -9.40 20.31
CA SER A 159 -10.16 -9.69 19.91
C SER A 159 -10.49 -8.92 18.64
N ALA A 160 -9.95 -9.38 17.50
CA ALA A 160 -10.26 -8.82 16.18
C ALA A 160 -11.22 -9.73 15.40
N GLY A 161 -11.18 -11.03 15.64
CA GLY A 161 -11.93 -12.04 14.89
C GLY A 161 -11.02 -13.17 14.40
N LYS A 162 -11.40 -13.88 13.35
CA LYS A 162 -10.66 -15.07 12.90
C LYS A 162 -9.33 -14.72 12.21
N ALA A 163 -9.28 -13.61 11.48
CA ALA A 163 -8.13 -13.27 10.64
C ALA A 163 -7.09 -12.44 11.39
N GLY A 164 -7.51 -11.50 12.24
CA GLY A 164 -6.62 -10.48 12.83
C GLY A 164 -6.22 -10.70 14.29
N THR A 165 -6.68 -11.77 14.94
CA THR A 165 -6.39 -12.00 16.37
C THR A 165 -4.96 -12.52 16.53
N ASN A 166 -4.18 -11.87 17.38
CA ASN A 166 -2.76 -12.19 17.65
C ASN A 166 -1.86 -12.14 16.40
N VAL A 167 -2.23 -11.30 15.43
CA VAL A 167 -1.44 -11.05 14.23
C VAL A 167 -0.57 -9.80 14.43
N GLY A 168 0.74 -9.94 14.24
CA GLY A 168 1.73 -8.93 14.61
C GLY A 168 1.74 -8.59 16.11
N GLN A 169 2.31 -7.43 16.45
CA GLN A 169 2.46 -6.94 17.82
C GLN A 169 1.83 -5.56 18.00
N ASN A 170 1.28 -5.30 19.19
CA ASN A 170 0.62 -4.02 19.47
C ASN A 170 1.64 -2.94 19.83
N ALA A 171 1.98 -2.08 18.87
CA ALA A 171 2.95 -1.00 19.05
C ALA A 171 2.39 0.28 19.70
N TYR A 172 1.08 0.38 19.96
CA TYR A 172 0.48 1.55 20.61
C TYR A 172 1.10 1.94 21.98
N PRO A 173 1.53 0.98 22.83
CA PRO A 173 2.23 1.31 24.09
C PRO A 173 3.57 2.04 23.92
N LEU A 174 4.15 2.07 22.71
CA LEU A 174 5.40 2.79 22.41
C LEU A 174 5.15 4.25 22.01
N MET A 175 3.89 4.68 21.89
CA MET A 175 3.55 6.08 21.62
C MET A 175 3.99 6.97 22.78
N ASN A 176 4.50 8.16 22.44
CA ASN A 176 4.75 9.18 23.45
C ASN A 176 3.51 10.06 23.64
N PHE A 177 3.35 10.61 24.83
CA PHE A 177 2.28 11.53 25.17
C PHE A 177 2.91 12.81 25.71
N ARG A 178 2.62 13.96 25.06
CA ARG A 178 3.03 15.29 25.51
C ARG A 178 1.80 16.20 25.53
N ASP A 179 1.52 16.85 26.64
CA ASP A 179 0.41 17.83 26.77
C ASP A 179 -0.96 17.32 26.25
N ASN A 180 -1.31 16.07 26.56
CA ASN A 180 -2.50 15.36 26.08
C ASN A 180 -2.56 15.11 24.55
N LEU A 181 -1.45 15.30 23.84
CA LEU A 181 -1.30 14.94 22.44
C LEU A 181 -0.48 13.65 22.34
N ALA A 182 -0.99 12.70 21.57
CA ALA A 182 -0.30 11.46 21.26
C ALA A 182 0.66 11.71 20.09
N GLY A 183 1.95 11.48 20.30
CA GLY A 183 2.99 11.61 19.28
C GLY A 183 3.42 10.25 18.75
N MET A 184 3.56 10.18 17.42
CA MET A 184 4.04 8.99 16.72
C MET A 184 5.55 9.02 16.42
N ALA A 185 6.23 10.16 16.64
CA ALA A 185 7.66 10.30 16.38
C ALA A 185 8.38 10.93 17.59
N GLY A 186 9.71 10.81 17.61
CA GLY A 186 10.55 11.41 18.65
C GLY A 186 10.73 10.59 19.92
N THR A 187 10.32 9.31 19.95
CA THR A 187 10.60 8.41 21.07
C THR A 187 11.99 7.80 20.89
N VAL A 188 12.93 8.03 21.81
CA VAL A 188 14.23 7.35 21.78
C VAL A 188 14.09 5.96 22.38
N ILE A 189 14.60 4.94 21.68
CA ILE A 189 14.53 3.54 22.10
C ILE A 189 15.90 2.89 22.19
N GLN A 190 15.98 1.84 23.01
CA GLN A 190 17.10 0.90 23.04
C GLN A 190 16.65 -0.43 22.48
N ILE A 191 17.48 -1.04 21.64
CA ILE A 191 17.18 -2.34 21.03
C ILE A 191 18.28 -3.34 21.31
N GLU A 192 17.88 -4.55 21.69
CA GLU A 192 18.78 -5.66 21.99
C GLU A 192 18.40 -6.89 21.18
N LYS A 193 19.37 -7.50 20.49
CA LYS A 193 19.16 -8.73 19.73
C LYS A 193 18.91 -9.91 20.67
N ILE A 194 17.83 -10.65 20.46
CA ILE A 194 17.54 -11.88 21.20
C ILE A 194 18.24 -13.04 20.49
N SER A 195 19.38 -13.46 21.05
CA SER A 195 20.22 -14.50 20.44
C SER A 195 19.47 -15.82 20.22
N GLY A 196 19.52 -16.34 18.99
CA GLY A 196 18.89 -17.62 18.61
C GLY A 196 17.39 -17.54 18.32
N LYS A 197 16.77 -16.36 18.43
CA LYS A 197 15.34 -16.16 18.15
C LYS A 197 15.14 -15.45 16.81
N THR A 198 14.47 -16.14 15.89
CA THR A 198 14.09 -15.61 14.57
C THR A 198 12.59 -15.73 14.39
N TYR A 199 12.01 -14.83 13.59
CA TYR A 199 10.59 -14.83 13.27
C TYR A 199 10.39 -14.62 11.77
N PRO A 200 9.94 -15.66 11.04
CA PRO A 200 9.80 -15.57 9.60
C PRO A 200 8.70 -14.59 9.19
N LEU A 201 9.03 -13.71 8.24
CA LEU A 201 8.12 -12.70 7.69
C LEU A 201 7.55 -13.17 6.36
N ALA A 202 6.27 -12.88 6.13
CA ALA A 202 5.58 -13.24 4.90
C ALA A 202 5.78 -12.14 3.84
N LEU A 203 6.91 -12.16 3.15
CA LEU A 203 7.23 -11.24 2.05
C LEU A 203 6.72 -11.76 0.71
N THR A 204 6.05 -10.92 -0.10
CA THR A 204 5.67 -11.31 -1.47
C THR A 204 6.84 -11.22 -2.45
N GLN A 205 7.76 -10.29 -2.21
CA GLN A 205 9.00 -10.13 -2.96
C GLN A 205 10.21 -10.19 -2.00
N THR A 206 11.24 -10.93 -2.38
CA THR A 206 12.47 -11.06 -1.56
C THR A 206 13.70 -10.44 -2.20
N HIS A 207 13.71 -10.35 -3.53
CA HIS A 207 14.81 -9.80 -4.29
C HIS A 207 14.41 -8.41 -4.77
N HIS A 208 15.23 -7.41 -4.50
CA HIS A 208 14.87 -6.00 -4.66
C HIS A 208 15.75 -5.27 -5.70
N ASP A 209 16.78 -5.91 -6.22
CA ASP A 209 17.65 -5.37 -7.27
C ASP A 209 17.13 -5.83 -8.65
N MET A 210 17.31 -4.98 -9.67
CA MET A 210 17.05 -5.37 -11.06
C MET A 210 18.19 -6.23 -11.64
N GLU A 211 19.35 -6.31 -10.99
CA GLU A 211 20.53 -7.07 -11.44
C GLU A 211 20.98 -6.63 -12.85
N GLY A 212 20.93 -5.31 -13.10
CA GLY A 212 21.27 -4.71 -14.39
C GLY A 212 20.27 -5.00 -15.53
N ARG A 213 19.11 -5.61 -15.24
CA ARG A 213 18.08 -5.90 -16.26
C ARG A 213 17.21 -4.65 -16.51
N PRO A 214 16.83 -4.38 -17.77
CA PRO A 214 16.00 -3.22 -18.11
C PRO A 214 14.50 -3.48 -17.84
N ILE A 215 14.15 -3.74 -16.56
CA ILE A 215 12.76 -4.05 -16.14
C ILE A 215 11.95 -2.75 -15.99
N ALA A 216 12.31 -1.90 -15.01
CA ALA A 216 11.86 -0.52 -14.97
C ALA A 216 12.82 0.31 -15.81
N ARG A 217 12.36 0.79 -16.96
CA ARG A 217 13.13 1.69 -17.81
C ARG A 217 12.96 3.12 -17.34
N GLU A 218 14.05 3.86 -17.36
CA GLU A 218 14.08 5.23 -16.86
C GLU A 218 14.69 6.17 -17.88
N THR A 219 14.25 7.42 -17.82
CA THR A 219 14.86 8.55 -18.49
C THR A 219 14.63 9.78 -17.62
N THR A 220 15.47 10.80 -17.75
CA THR A 220 15.20 12.08 -17.11
C THR A 220 14.33 12.96 -17.99
N LEU A 221 13.60 13.91 -17.40
CA LEU A 221 12.81 14.89 -18.15
C LEU A 221 13.67 15.68 -19.17
N PRO A 222 14.88 16.18 -18.83
CA PRO A 222 15.73 16.85 -19.80
C PRO A 222 16.15 15.98 -21.00
N GLU A 223 16.34 14.68 -20.82
CA GLU A 223 16.66 13.73 -21.90
C GLU A 223 15.43 13.45 -22.76
N TYR A 224 14.28 13.21 -22.12
CA TYR A 224 13.00 13.01 -22.80
C TYR A 224 12.61 14.21 -23.68
N LEU A 225 12.84 15.44 -23.20
CA LEU A 225 12.58 16.66 -23.97
C LEU A 225 13.47 16.79 -25.21
N LYS A 226 14.66 16.17 -25.22
CA LYS A 226 15.55 16.12 -26.38
C LYS A 226 15.19 14.96 -27.32
N ASN A 227 14.81 13.81 -26.77
CA ASN A 227 14.44 12.62 -27.49
C ASN A 227 13.28 11.89 -26.75
N PRO A 228 12.06 11.87 -27.31
CA PRO A 228 10.92 11.16 -26.71
C PRO A 228 11.13 9.66 -26.53
N PHE A 229 12.11 9.05 -27.22
CA PHE A 229 12.45 7.63 -27.10
C PHE A 229 13.57 7.35 -26.08
N ALA A 230 14.07 8.35 -25.35
CA ALA A 230 15.11 8.16 -24.35
C ALA A 230 14.70 7.09 -23.31
N GLY A 231 15.60 6.15 -23.01
CA GLY A 231 15.37 5.04 -22.08
C GLY A 231 14.66 3.83 -22.70
N ASN A 232 14.27 3.88 -23.99
CA ASN A 232 13.62 2.79 -24.71
C ASN A 232 14.49 2.15 -25.80
N GLU A 233 15.80 2.38 -25.78
CA GLU A 233 16.73 1.93 -26.81
C GLU A 233 16.73 0.40 -26.96
N GLN A 234 16.67 -0.34 -25.85
CA GLN A 234 16.60 -1.80 -25.88
C GLN A 234 15.32 -2.31 -26.54
N HIS A 235 14.20 -1.62 -26.35
CA HIS A 235 12.94 -2.03 -26.98
C HIS A 235 12.92 -1.79 -28.47
N VAL A 236 13.46 -0.66 -28.93
CA VAL A 236 13.63 -0.41 -30.36
C VAL A 236 14.51 -1.52 -30.97
N PHE A 237 15.62 -1.86 -30.30
CA PHE A 237 16.47 -2.97 -30.72
C PHE A 237 15.70 -4.30 -30.78
N ASP A 238 14.96 -4.65 -29.72
CA ASP A 238 14.20 -5.90 -29.64
C ASP A 238 13.13 -5.98 -30.73
N GLU A 239 12.44 -4.87 -31.04
CA GLU A 239 11.43 -4.81 -32.10
C GLU A 239 12.02 -5.01 -33.49
N GLU A 240 13.16 -4.38 -33.79
CA GLU A 240 13.85 -4.53 -35.08
C GLU A 240 14.37 -5.95 -35.32
N HIS A 241 14.73 -6.66 -34.25
CA HIS A 241 15.27 -8.02 -34.30
C HIS A 241 14.22 -9.10 -33.98
N ASN A 242 12.96 -8.72 -33.79
CA ASN A 242 11.89 -9.66 -33.48
C ASN A 242 11.52 -10.49 -34.74
N VAL A 243 12.00 -11.73 -34.79
CA VAL A 243 11.70 -12.68 -35.85
C VAL A 243 10.90 -13.84 -35.26
N SER A 244 9.72 -14.10 -35.84
CA SER A 244 8.88 -15.24 -35.47
C SER A 244 8.74 -16.21 -36.64
N LEU A 245 8.74 -17.51 -36.34
CA LEU A 245 8.39 -18.57 -37.29
C LEU A 245 6.87 -18.66 -37.51
N TYR A 246 6.09 -18.08 -36.60
CA TYR A 246 4.63 -18.11 -36.64
C TYR A 246 4.09 -16.97 -37.51
N SER A 247 3.00 -17.23 -38.21
CA SER A 247 2.23 -16.19 -38.89
C SER A 247 1.63 -15.22 -37.88
N LYS A 248 1.62 -13.91 -38.20
CA LYS A 248 0.91 -12.93 -37.39
C LYS A 248 -0.60 -13.24 -37.39
N ILE A 249 -1.18 -13.31 -36.21
CA ILE A 249 -2.63 -13.48 -36.04
C ILE A 249 -3.30 -12.17 -36.46
N GLN A 250 -4.40 -12.28 -37.20
CA GLN A 250 -5.26 -11.13 -37.52
C GLN A 250 -6.49 -11.19 -36.62
N TYR A 251 -6.78 -10.06 -35.98
CA TYR A 251 -7.97 -9.89 -35.16
C TYR A 251 -9.02 -9.13 -35.96
N ASP A 252 -10.12 -9.80 -36.31
CA ASP A 252 -11.20 -9.22 -37.13
C ASP A 252 -12.20 -8.36 -36.32
N GLY A 253 -11.98 -8.24 -35.01
CA GLY A 253 -12.87 -7.57 -34.06
C GLY A 253 -12.14 -6.64 -33.09
N LEU A 254 -12.63 -6.57 -31.84
CA LEU A 254 -11.95 -5.82 -30.79
C LEU A 254 -10.61 -6.46 -30.46
N HIS A 255 -9.59 -5.65 -30.21
CA HIS A 255 -8.30 -6.11 -29.70
C HIS A 255 -8.01 -5.36 -28.41
N TRP A 256 -8.14 -6.05 -27.28
CA TRP A 256 -8.00 -5.44 -25.95
C TRP A 256 -6.53 -5.27 -25.58
N GLY A 257 -6.16 -4.04 -25.24
CA GLY A 257 -4.83 -3.72 -24.71
C GLY A 257 -4.94 -2.98 -23.37
N MET A 258 -3.92 -3.15 -22.53
CA MET A 258 -3.77 -2.40 -21.30
C MET A 258 -2.44 -1.65 -21.32
N SER A 259 -2.48 -0.35 -21.07
CA SER A 259 -1.29 0.47 -20.89
C SER A 259 -1.28 1.04 -19.48
N ILE A 260 -0.14 0.93 -18.81
CA ILE A 260 0.05 1.37 -17.43
C ILE A 260 1.09 2.49 -17.45
N ASP A 261 0.67 3.69 -17.03
CA ASP A 261 1.60 4.79 -16.78
C ASP A 261 2.34 4.55 -15.46
N LEU A 262 3.61 4.16 -15.56
CA LEU A 262 4.47 3.90 -14.41
C LEU A 262 4.84 5.18 -13.64
N ASN A 263 4.81 6.36 -14.27
CA ASN A 263 5.11 7.62 -13.58
C ASN A 263 4.06 7.96 -12.51
N SER A 264 2.81 7.56 -12.76
CA SER A 264 1.69 7.76 -11.85
C SER A 264 1.56 6.63 -10.80
N CYS A 265 2.33 5.55 -10.93
CA CYS A 265 2.27 4.41 -10.02
C CYS A 265 3.08 4.68 -8.75
N THR A 266 2.38 4.81 -7.62
CA THR A 266 3.01 5.00 -6.29
C THR A 266 3.20 3.69 -5.52
N GLY A 267 2.79 2.57 -6.11
CA GLY A 267 2.83 1.25 -5.48
C GLY A 267 1.72 0.97 -4.47
N CYS A 268 0.67 1.80 -4.39
CA CYS A 268 -0.38 1.74 -3.35
C CYS A 268 -1.14 0.41 -3.21
N ALA A 269 -0.98 -0.53 -4.13
CA ALA A 269 -1.57 -1.88 -4.15
C ALA A 269 -3.12 -1.94 -4.09
N ASN A 270 -3.83 -0.82 -4.30
CA ASN A 270 -5.28 -0.82 -4.44
C ASN A 270 -5.77 -1.67 -5.62
N CYS A 271 -5.00 -1.70 -6.71
CA CYS A 271 -5.29 -2.52 -7.87
C CYS A 271 -5.21 -4.02 -7.56
N VAL A 272 -4.31 -4.45 -6.67
CA VAL A 272 -4.23 -5.85 -6.20
C VAL A 272 -5.53 -6.23 -5.48
N ILE A 273 -6.01 -5.37 -4.57
CA ILE A 273 -7.24 -5.61 -3.81
C ILE A 273 -8.48 -5.54 -4.70
N ALA A 274 -8.53 -4.60 -5.63
CA ALA A 274 -9.63 -4.51 -6.61
C ALA A 274 -9.72 -5.77 -7.47
N CYS A 275 -8.57 -6.28 -7.94
CA CYS A 275 -8.52 -7.53 -8.69
C CYS A 275 -8.99 -8.72 -7.83
N GLN A 276 -8.55 -8.78 -6.56
CA GLN A 276 -8.97 -9.81 -5.62
C GLN A 276 -10.47 -9.77 -5.34
N SER A 277 -11.06 -8.58 -5.16
CA SER A 277 -12.49 -8.42 -4.89
C SER A 277 -13.37 -8.74 -6.09
N GLU A 278 -12.93 -8.37 -7.29
CA GLU A 278 -13.69 -8.60 -8.53
C GLU A 278 -13.64 -10.08 -8.94
N ASN A 279 -12.47 -10.71 -8.83
CA ASN A 279 -12.23 -12.04 -9.39
C ASN A 279 -12.34 -13.18 -8.38
N ASN A 280 -12.87 -12.92 -7.18
CA ASN A 280 -13.04 -13.91 -6.11
C ASN A 280 -11.74 -14.64 -5.75
N VAL A 281 -10.60 -13.94 -5.81
CA VAL A 281 -9.30 -14.56 -5.53
C VAL A 281 -9.22 -14.87 -4.03
N PRO A 282 -8.95 -16.13 -3.64
CA PRO A 282 -8.99 -16.52 -2.24
C PRO A 282 -7.86 -15.87 -1.44
N VAL A 283 -8.12 -15.57 -0.16
CA VAL A 283 -7.06 -15.12 0.74
C VAL A 283 -6.17 -16.28 1.14
N ILE A 284 -4.86 -16.05 1.05
CA ILE A 284 -3.85 -17.01 1.48
C ILE A 284 -3.28 -16.62 2.84
N GLY A 285 -3.32 -17.60 3.75
CA GLY A 285 -2.75 -17.45 5.09
C GLY A 285 -1.23 -17.24 5.06
N LYS A 286 -0.73 -16.54 6.07
CA LYS A 286 0.69 -16.21 6.28
C LYS A 286 1.69 -17.32 5.93
N GLU A 287 1.43 -18.56 6.39
CA GLU A 287 2.33 -19.70 6.14
C GLU A 287 2.47 -20.06 4.66
N GLN A 288 1.39 -19.97 3.89
CA GLN A 288 1.43 -20.25 2.45
C GLN A 288 2.05 -19.08 1.67
N VAL A 289 1.87 -17.83 2.13
CA VAL A 289 2.59 -16.67 1.58
C VAL A 289 4.11 -16.82 1.75
N LYS A 290 4.57 -17.23 2.94
CA LYS A 290 6.00 -17.54 3.18
C LYS A 290 6.53 -18.61 2.22
N ASN A 291 5.70 -19.63 1.94
CA ASN A 291 6.01 -20.70 0.99
C ASN A 291 5.88 -20.27 -0.48
N ARG A 292 5.76 -18.97 -0.76
CA ARG A 292 5.68 -18.37 -2.11
C ARG A 292 4.44 -18.82 -2.91
N ARG A 293 3.35 -19.10 -2.21
CA ARG A 293 2.06 -19.52 -2.80
C ARG A 293 1.01 -18.42 -2.65
N ILE A 294 1.35 -17.22 -3.08
CA ILE A 294 0.44 -16.07 -3.03
C ILE A 294 -0.54 -16.17 -4.19
N MET A 295 -1.82 -15.93 -3.93
CA MET A 295 -2.84 -15.87 -4.96
C MET A 295 -3.17 -14.40 -5.23
N HIS A 296 -2.31 -13.73 -5.98
CA HIS A 296 -2.56 -12.40 -6.54
C HIS A 296 -2.31 -12.47 -8.04
N TRP A 297 -3.34 -12.17 -8.84
CA TRP A 297 -3.23 -12.19 -10.30
C TRP A 297 -2.44 -11.00 -10.84
N MET A 298 -2.39 -9.92 -10.06
CA MET A 298 -1.47 -8.82 -10.28
C MET A 298 -0.67 -8.56 -9.01
N ARG A 299 0.61 -8.28 -9.18
CA ARG A 299 1.53 -7.91 -8.11
C ARG A 299 2.16 -6.56 -8.43
N ILE A 300 2.60 -5.86 -7.39
CA ILE A 300 3.40 -4.66 -7.57
C ILE A 300 4.83 -5.02 -7.20
N ASP A 301 5.67 -5.15 -8.22
CA ASP A 301 7.09 -5.36 -8.02
C ASP A 301 7.74 -4.03 -7.67
N ARG A 302 8.61 -4.04 -6.67
CA ARG A 302 9.38 -2.87 -6.25
C ARG A 302 10.87 -3.13 -6.43
N TYR A 303 11.54 -2.23 -7.13
CA TYR A 303 12.99 -2.28 -7.30
C TYR A 303 13.67 -1.10 -6.63
N TYR A 304 14.84 -1.36 -6.03
CA TYR A 304 15.78 -0.35 -5.57
C TYR A 304 16.91 -0.23 -6.56
N ALA A 305 17.30 1.00 -6.89
CA ALA A 305 18.51 1.27 -7.67
C ALA A 305 19.40 2.29 -6.97
N ARG A 306 20.62 2.43 -7.50
CA ARG A 306 21.67 3.35 -7.03
C ARG A 306 22.24 2.93 -5.67
N SER A 307 21.95 3.66 -4.58
CA SER A 307 22.57 3.45 -3.27
C SER A 307 21.61 2.79 -2.28
N GLU A 308 22.08 1.88 -1.42
CA GLU A 308 21.26 1.29 -0.34
C GLU A 308 20.80 2.34 0.71
N GLU A 309 21.61 3.38 0.94
CA GLU A 309 21.34 4.42 1.95
C GLU A 309 20.25 5.39 1.50
N ASN A 310 20.24 5.69 0.20
CA ASN A 310 19.27 6.58 -0.44
C ASN A 310 18.91 6.02 -1.83
N PRO A 311 18.12 4.95 -1.88
CA PRO A 311 17.80 4.27 -3.13
C PRO A 311 16.75 5.06 -3.89
N GLU A 312 16.81 4.94 -5.21
CA GLU A 312 15.66 5.25 -6.04
C GLU A 312 14.73 4.04 -6.06
N VAL A 313 13.42 4.29 -5.99
CA VAL A 313 12.39 3.27 -5.86
C VAL A 313 11.49 3.30 -7.08
N TYR A 314 11.33 2.14 -7.71
CA TYR A 314 10.46 2.00 -8.88
C TYR A 314 9.40 0.94 -8.59
N HIS A 315 8.17 1.24 -8.99
CA HIS A 315 7.04 0.33 -8.87
C HIS A 315 6.59 -0.12 -10.25
N ILE A 316 6.44 -1.43 -10.43
CA ILE A 316 5.96 -2.03 -11.67
C ILE A 316 4.80 -2.95 -11.33
N PRO A 317 3.56 -2.57 -11.68
CA PRO A 317 2.45 -3.50 -11.66
C PRO A 317 2.68 -4.58 -12.72
N VAL A 318 2.74 -5.83 -12.29
CA VAL A 318 2.91 -7.00 -13.16
C VAL A 318 1.69 -7.89 -13.03
N MET A 319 1.01 -8.10 -14.15
CA MET A 319 -0.10 -9.06 -14.32
C MET A 319 0.17 -9.96 -15.53
N CYS A 320 -0.74 -10.89 -15.83
CA CYS A 320 -0.77 -11.55 -17.13
C CYS A 320 -0.78 -10.49 -18.25
N GLN A 321 0.17 -10.56 -19.17
CA GLN A 321 0.29 -9.61 -20.28
C GLN A 321 -0.58 -10.00 -21.49
N HIS A 322 -1.31 -11.13 -21.40
CA HIS A 322 -2.15 -11.68 -22.47
C HIS A 322 -1.43 -11.72 -23.83
N CYS A 323 -0.20 -12.25 -23.84
CA CYS A 323 0.66 -12.22 -25.01
C CYS A 323 0.00 -12.85 -26.26
N ASP A 324 0.15 -12.22 -27.43
CA ASP A 324 -0.28 -12.80 -28.72
C ASP A 324 0.35 -14.18 -28.97
N ASN A 325 1.67 -14.28 -28.78
CA ASN A 325 2.41 -15.54 -28.85
C ASN A 325 2.59 -16.11 -27.44
N ALA A 326 1.48 -16.51 -26.80
CA ALA A 326 1.48 -16.99 -25.42
C ALA A 326 2.18 -18.37 -25.28
N PRO A 327 3.36 -18.45 -24.62
CA PRO A 327 4.02 -19.74 -24.41
C PRO A 327 3.25 -20.63 -23.42
N CYS A 328 2.42 -20.04 -22.55
CA CYS A 328 1.60 -20.77 -21.57
C CYS A 328 0.42 -21.54 -22.20
N GLU A 329 0.00 -21.19 -23.42
CA GLU A 329 -1.07 -21.92 -24.14
C GLU A 329 -0.53 -23.23 -24.71
N ASN A 330 0.57 -23.15 -25.46
CA ASN A 330 1.14 -24.29 -26.20
C ASN A 330 1.59 -25.46 -25.31
N VAL A 331 1.79 -25.22 -24.02
CA VAL A 331 2.26 -26.23 -23.06
C VAL A 331 1.13 -26.88 -22.27
N CYS A 332 -0.12 -26.43 -22.43
CA CYS A 332 -1.26 -26.99 -21.71
C CYS A 332 -1.77 -28.27 -22.39
N PRO A 333 -1.57 -29.47 -21.80
CA PRO A 333 -1.89 -30.73 -22.48
C PRO A 333 -3.39 -30.96 -22.68
N VAL A 334 -4.23 -30.23 -21.95
CA VAL A 334 -5.69 -30.33 -21.99
C VAL A 334 -6.37 -29.12 -22.62
N ALA A 335 -5.60 -28.20 -23.20
CA ALA A 335 -6.09 -26.98 -23.85
C ALA A 335 -7.03 -26.14 -22.97
N ALA A 336 -6.77 -26.07 -21.66
CA ALA A 336 -7.50 -25.22 -20.72
C ALA A 336 -7.11 -23.73 -20.82
N THR A 337 -5.98 -23.44 -21.47
CA THR A 337 -5.55 -22.08 -21.82
C THR A 337 -5.67 -21.90 -23.32
N ASN A 338 -6.42 -20.90 -23.75
CA ASN A 338 -6.64 -20.61 -25.16
C ASN A 338 -6.70 -19.10 -25.42
N HIS A 339 -6.33 -18.70 -26.63
CA HIS A 339 -6.52 -17.34 -27.09
C HIS A 339 -7.99 -17.08 -27.47
N SER A 340 -8.52 -15.93 -27.09
CA SER A 340 -9.83 -15.45 -27.54
C SER A 340 -9.72 -14.81 -28.93
N THR A 341 -10.86 -14.64 -29.60
CA THR A 341 -10.92 -13.87 -30.86
C THR A 341 -10.66 -12.38 -30.66
N GLU A 342 -10.59 -11.89 -29.42
CA GLU A 342 -10.38 -10.49 -29.06
C GLU A 342 -8.96 -10.18 -28.54
N GLY A 343 -8.02 -11.12 -28.71
CA GLY A 343 -6.62 -10.95 -28.31
C GLY A 343 -6.34 -11.17 -26.81
N LEU A 344 -7.24 -11.86 -26.10
CA LEU A 344 -7.04 -12.16 -24.68
C LEU A 344 -6.71 -13.64 -24.47
N ASN A 345 -5.68 -13.92 -23.69
CA ASN A 345 -5.44 -15.25 -23.15
C ASN A 345 -6.52 -15.59 -22.10
N GLN A 346 -7.32 -16.62 -22.36
CA GLN A 346 -8.38 -17.12 -21.49
C GLN A 346 -7.91 -18.36 -20.73
N MET A 347 -8.16 -18.37 -19.42
CA MET A 347 -7.93 -19.50 -18.53
C MET A 347 -9.29 -20.09 -18.15
N ALA A 348 -9.59 -21.29 -18.63
CA ALA A 348 -10.86 -22.00 -18.44
C ALA A 348 -10.84 -23.01 -17.29
#